data_AF-A0A920RXQ1-F1
#
_entry.id   AF-A0A920RXQ1-F1
#
_cell.length_a   1.000
_cell.length_b   1.000
_cell.length_c   1.000
_cell.angle_alpha   90.00
_cell.angle_beta   90.00
_cell.angle_gamma   90.00
#
_symmetry.space_group_name_H-M   'P 1'
#
loop_
_entity.id
_entity.type
_entity.pdbx_description
1 polymer ?
#
loop_
_entity_poly.entity_id
_entity_poly.type
_entity_poly.pdbx_seq_one_letter_code
_entity_poly.pdbx_strand_id
1 'polypeptide(L)' 'MAKMITFYWRDIPSHVMYKAGREKHRQQLDQKFETAIDRAAMRAGKGSSDAYIAEWRRETKPLKVLVIQRNY' A
#
# COMPACT_ATOMS: atom_id res chain seq x y z
N MET A 1 9.32 10.68 -14.30
CA MET A 1 8.07 9.88 -14.31
C MET A 1 7.65 9.58 -12.88
N ALA A 2 6.41 9.91 -12.53
CA ALA A 2 5.86 9.64 -11.20
C ALA A 2 5.53 8.15 -11.06
N LYS A 3 5.78 7.59 -9.88
CA LYS A 3 5.50 6.18 -9.55
C LYS A 3 4.68 6.15 -8.27
N MET A 4 3.61 5.38 -8.27
CA MET A 4 2.84 5.03 -7.07
C MET A 4 3.23 3.62 -6.67
N ILE A 5 3.58 3.44 -5.41
CA ILE A 5 3.96 2.17 -4.82
C ILE A 5 2.92 1.86 -3.75
N THR A 6 2.12 0.82 -3.96
CA THR A 6 1.16 0.37 -2.96
C THR A 6 1.71 -0.87 -2.26
N PHE A 7 1.69 -0.85 -0.94
CA PHE A 7 2.07 -1.99 -0.11
C PHE A 7 0.82 -2.77 0.29
N TYR A 8 0.90 -4.08 0.13
CA TYR A 8 -0.15 -5.03 0.43
C TYR A 8 0.39 -6.11 1.37
N TRP A 9 -0.46 -6.55 2.27
CA TRP A 9 -0.28 -7.81 2.97
C TRP A 9 -1.26 -8.82 2.37
N ARG A 10 -0.74 -9.81 1.64
CA ARG A 10 -1.54 -10.68 0.76
C ARG A 10 -2.39 -9.87 -0.21
N ASP A 11 -3.69 -9.71 0.08
CA ASP A 11 -4.67 -8.99 -0.74
C ASP A 11 -5.20 -7.70 -0.06
N ILE A 12 -4.71 -7.35 1.14
CA ILE A 12 -5.18 -6.20 1.92
C ILE A 12 -4.16 -5.05 1.77
N PRO A 13 -4.56 -3.86 1.30
CA PRO A 13 -3.64 -2.73 1.16
C PRO A 13 -3.34 -2.09 2.52
N SER A 14 -2.09 -1.69 2.75
CA SER A 14 -1.66 -1.04 4.01
C SER A 14 -1.39 0.45 3.82
N HIS A 15 -0.48 0.79 2.92
CA HIS A 15 -0.09 2.17 2.69
C HIS A 15 0.39 2.37 1.26
N VAL A 16 0.27 3.60 0.79
CA VAL A 16 0.71 4.02 -0.54
C VAL A 16 1.87 5.00 -0.41
N MET A 17 2.82 4.90 -1.33
CA MET A 17 3.95 5.79 -1.44
C MET A 17 4.02 6.35 -2.85
N TYR A 18 4.00 7.66 -2.95
CA TYR A 18 4.14 8.40 -4.19
C TYR A 18 5.57 8.88 -4.31
N LYS A 19 6.18 8.65 -5.48
CA LYS A 19 7.51 9.16 -5.81
C LYS A 19 7.45 9.90 -7.13
N ALA A 20 7.61 11.22 -7.09
CA ALA A 20 7.63 12.10 -8.25
C ALA A 20 8.96 12.87 -8.28
N GLY A 21 9.92 12.38 -9.07
CA GLY A 21 11.26 12.99 -9.10
C GLY A 21 11.97 12.89 -7.75
N ARG A 22 12.20 14.04 -7.11
CA ARG A 22 12.80 14.14 -5.76
C ARG A 22 11.76 14.10 -4.64
N GLU A 23 10.49 14.31 -4.96
CA GLU A 23 9.42 14.30 -3.98
C GLU A 23 9.02 12.86 -3.64
N LYS A 24 8.92 12.58 -2.34
CA LYS A 24 8.39 11.35 -1.78
C LYS A 24 7.25 11.70 -0.83
N HIS A 25 6.10 11.10 -1.04
CA HIS A 25 4.96 11.24 -0.15
C HIS A 25 4.51 9.85 0.28
N ARG A 26 4.32 9.63 1.58
CA ARG A 26 3.76 8.39 2.11
C ARG A 26 2.41 8.74 2.71
N GLN A 27 1.40 7.99 2.31
CA GLN A 27 0.06 8.10 2.86
C GLN A 27 -0.35 6.73 3.39
N GLN A 28 -0.54 6.65 4.70
CA GLN A 28 -1.17 5.49 5.31
C GLN A 28 -2.65 5.45 4.92
N LEU A 29 -3.17 4.25 4.73
CA LEU A 29 -4.60 4.06 4.58
C LEU A 29 -5.27 4.10 5.96
N ASP A 30 -6.59 4.08 5.92
CA ASP A 30 -7.46 4.04 7.09
C ASP A 30 -7.11 2.85 8.01
N GLN A 31 -7.20 3.07 9.33
CA GLN A 31 -6.84 2.08 10.36
C GLN A 31 -7.61 0.76 10.25
N LYS A 32 -8.79 0.78 9.60
CA LYS A 32 -9.54 -0.44 9.28
C LYS A 32 -8.72 -1.46 8.49
N PHE A 33 -7.79 -1.01 7.65
CA PHE A 33 -6.95 -1.89 6.86
C PHE A 33 -5.88 -2.57 7.71
N GLU A 34 -5.24 -1.84 8.61
CA GLU A 34 -4.29 -2.43 9.59
C GLU A 34 -4.99 -3.48 10.44
N THR A 35 -6.20 -3.17 10.93
CA THR A 35 -7.03 -4.13 11.68
C THR A 35 -7.38 -5.38 10.85
N ALA A 36 -7.66 -5.21 9.56
CA ALA A 36 -7.95 -6.34 8.67
C ALA A 36 -6.72 -7.22 8.44
N ILE A 37 -5.54 -6.61 8.29
CA ILE A 37 -4.26 -7.31 8.19
C ILE A 37 -4.00 -8.12 9.45
N ASP A 38 -4.14 -7.51 10.63
CA ASP A 38 -3.90 -8.20 11.91
C ASP A 38 -4.85 -9.37 12.11
N ARG A 39 -6.16 -9.19 11.83
CA ARG A 39 -7.14 -10.29 11.89
C ARG A 39 -6.81 -11.41 10.91
N ALA A 40 -6.38 -11.07 9.69
CA ALA A 40 -6.01 -12.06 8.69
C ALA A 40 -4.72 -12.80 9.04
N ALA A 41 -3.73 -12.12 9.62
CA ALA A 41 -2.49 -12.71 10.12
C ALA A 41 -2.76 -13.66 11.29
N MET A 42 -3.55 -13.22 12.28
CA MET A 42 -3.98 -14.06 13.40
C MET A 42 -4.75 -15.30 12.92
N ARG A 43 -5.69 -15.12 11.97
CA ARG A 43 -6.45 -16.24 11.38
C ARG A 43 -5.58 -17.21 10.57
N ALA A 44 -4.52 -16.71 9.93
CA ALA A 44 -3.59 -17.53 9.17
C ALA A 44 -2.56 -18.25 10.06
N GLY A 45 -2.61 -18.09 11.39
CA GLY A 45 -1.58 -18.59 12.30
C GLY A 45 -0.23 -17.88 12.12
N LYS A 46 -0.19 -16.77 11.37
CA LYS A 46 0.99 -15.95 11.08
C LYS A 46 1.11 -14.80 12.08
N GLY A 47 0.75 -15.07 13.34
CA GLY A 47 0.90 -14.10 14.43
C GLY A 47 2.36 -13.84 14.82
N SER A 48 3.30 -14.67 14.34
CA SER A 48 4.74 -14.40 14.47
C SER A 48 5.21 -13.40 13.41
N SER A 49 6.06 -12.46 13.84
CA SER A 49 6.53 -11.35 13.02
C SER A 49 7.18 -11.78 11.70
N ASP A 50 7.90 -12.90 11.67
CA ASP A 50 8.53 -13.40 10.44
C ASP A 50 7.52 -13.83 9.37
N ALA A 51 6.50 -14.60 9.75
CA ALA A 51 5.49 -15.06 8.81
C ALA A 51 4.58 -13.90 8.34
N TYR A 52 4.43 -12.89 9.19
CA TYR A 52 3.77 -11.63 8.86
C TYR A 52 4.57 -10.85 7.81
N ILE A 53 5.88 -10.70 7.99
CA ILE A 53 6.76 -9.92 7.08
C ILE A 53 6.95 -10.62 5.72
N ALA A 54 6.97 -11.95 5.70
CA ALA A 54 7.19 -12.72 4.48
C ALA A 54 6.09 -12.56 3.40
N GLU A 55 4.88 -12.19 3.81
CA GLU A 55 3.70 -12.08 2.91
C GLU A 55 3.48 -10.67 2.36
N TRP A 56 4.41 -9.76 2.62
CA TRP A 56 4.32 -8.39 2.10
C TRP A 56 4.60 -8.36 0.61
N ARG A 57 3.69 -7.74 -0.13
CA ARG A 57 3.79 -7.51 -1.57
C ARG A 57 3.79 -6.02 -1.81
N ARG A 58 4.64 -5.57 -2.74
CA ARG A 58 4.64 -4.19 -3.21
C ARG A 58 4.33 -4.15 -4.69
N GLU A 59 3.39 -3.30 -5.06
CA GLU A 59 3.05 -3.08 -6.45
C GLU A 59 3.48 -1.67 -6.84
N THR A 60 4.28 -1.54 -7.90
CA THR A 60 4.70 -0.25 -8.42
C THR A 60 3.96 0.04 -9.72
N LYS A 61 3.08 1.03 -9.69
CA LYS A 61 2.36 1.51 -10.87
C LYS A 61 2.96 2.84 -11.34
N PRO A 62 3.36 2.96 -12.62
CA PRO A 62 3.70 4.27 -13.16
C PRO A 62 2.44 5.13 -13.16
N LEU A 63 2.50 6.27 -12.49
CA LEU A 63 1.44 7.25 -12.58
C LEU A 63 1.60 7.97 -13.92
N LYS A 64 0.74 7.63 -14.88
CA LYS A 64 0.39 8.60 -15.90
C LYS A 64 -0.34 9.71 -15.15
N VAL A 65 0.24 10.90 -15.13
CA VAL A 65 -0.48 12.10 -14.72
C VAL A 65 -1.61 12.23 -15.73
N LEU A 66 -2.77 11.65 -15.43
CA LEU A 66 -4.00 12.05 -16.06
C LEU A 66 -4.18 13.47 -15.56
N VAL A 67 -3.87 14.44 -16.43
CA VAL A 67 -4.30 15.81 -16.25
C VAL A 67 -5.80 15.71 -16.11
N ILE A 68 -6.28 15.75 -14.87
CA ILE A 68 -7.69 15.81 -14.58
C ILE A 68 -8.09 17.19 -15.07
N GLN A 69 -8.57 17.27 -16.32
CA GLN A 69 -9.32 18.43 -16.78
C GLN A 69 -10.58 18.45 -15.92
N ARG A 70 -10.48 19.08 -14.75
CA ARG A 70 -11.63 19.55 -13.99
C ARG A 70 -12.14 20.75 -14.77
N ASN A 71 -13.10 20.49 -15.66
CA ASN A 71 -13.96 21.52 -16.21
C ASN A 71 -15.34 21.35 -15.59
N TYR A 72 -15.97 22.49 -15.29
CA TYR A 72 -17.23 22.72 -14.57
C TYR A 72 -17.16 22.81 -13.04
#